data_AF-A0A7J5KXF2-F1
#
_entry.id   AF-A0A7J5KXF2-F1
#
_cell.length_a   1.000
_cell.length_b   1.000
_cell.length_c   1.000
_cell.angle_alpha   90.00
_cell.angle_beta   90.00
_cell.angle_gamma   90.00
#
_symmetry.space_group_name_H-M   'P 1'
#
loop_
_entity.id
_entity.type
_entity.pdbx_description
1 polymer ?
#
loop_
_entity_poly.entity_id
_entity_poly.type
_entity_poly.pdbx_seq_one_letter_code
_entity_poly.pdbx_strand_id
1 'polypeptide(L)'
;MDWHNEYNGKNSNDLERMPESWQAVAEEIPESKQMTKVRNIHVKNVQASLSPGYPLPSRAFDLVAFPEKPIEDVCFTHCTITAKEFGRIEAVQNLCFESCILSIETGNTVANNTFDNR
;
A
#
# COMPACT_ATOMS: atom_id res chain seq x y z
N MET A 1 0.74 -6.30 8.82
CA MET A 1 0.99 -6.48 7.36
C MET A 1 2.47 -6.52 7.29
N ASP A 2 2.99 -7.72 7.42
CA ASP A 2 4.40 -7.95 7.30
C ASP A 2 4.67 -8.05 5.81
N TRP A 3 5.10 -6.93 5.21
CA TRP A 3 5.40 -6.87 3.79
C TRP A 3 6.52 -7.85 3.41
N HIS A 4 7.35 -8.29 4.38
CA HIS A 4 8.23 -9.44 4.31
C HIS A 4 8.68 -9.87 5.72
N ASN A 5 8.38 -11.10 6.16
CA ASN A 5 8.65 -11.55 7.54
C ASN A 5 10.15 -11.55 7.90
N GLU A 6 11.04 -11.82 6.94
CA GLU A 6 12.49 -11.81 7.18
C GLU A 6 13.07 -10.40 7.39
N TYR A 7 12.41 -9.36 6.86
CA TYR A 7 12.85 -7.96 7.04
C TYR A 7 12.16 -7.27 8.22
N ASN A 8 10.97 -7.74 8.61
CA ASN A 8 10.19 -7.15 9.70
C ASN A 8 10.33 -7.90 11.03
N GLY A 9 10.77 -9.16 10.99
CA GLY A 9 11.00 -9.97 12.17
C GLY A 9 12.33 -9.62 12.83
N LYS A 10 12.27 -9.21 14.09
CA LYS A 10 13.47 -9.09 14.93
C LYS A 10 13.81 -10.47 15.51
N ASN A 11 14.91 -11.07 15.10
CA ASN A 11 15.48 -12.24 15.78
C ASN A 11 16.38 -11.77 16.93
N SER A 12 15.88 -11.84 18.15
CA SER A 12 16.42 -11.17 19.33
C SER A 12 17.14 -12.08 20.32
N ASN A 13 18.03 -12.96 19.84
CA ASN A 13 18.66 -13.96 20.73
C ASN A 13 19.74 -13.37 21.66
N ASP A 14 20.21 -12.14 21.45
CA ASP A 14 21.30 -11.51 22.24
C ASP A 14 21.08 -10.00 22.52
N LEU A 15 19.83 -9.50 22.53
CA LEU A 15 19.54 -8.06 22.68
C LEU A 15 20.18 -7.42 23.92
N GLU A 16 20.17 -8.10 25.06
CA GLU A 16 20.73 -7.59 26.32
C GLU A 16 22.24 -7.32 26.26
N ARG A 17 22.95 -7.92 25.29
CA ARG A 17 24.40 -7.74 25.09
C ARG A 17 24.74 -6.67 24.06
N MET A 18 23.74 -6.13 23.36
CA MET A 18 23.95 -5.09 22.35
C MET A 18 24.10 -3.71 23.00
N PRO A 19 24.73 -2.73 22.32
CA PRO A 19 24.76 -1.34 22.79
C PRO A 19 23.35 -0.79 23.04
N GLU A 20 23.21 0.12 24.00
CA GLU A 20 21.93 0.72 24.42
C GLU A 20 21.12 1.29 23.24
N SER A 21 21.80 1.93 22.28
CA SER A 21 21.18 2.44 21.06
C SER A 21 20.48 1.35 20.22
N TRP A 22 21.03 0.13 20.21
CA TRP A 22 20.45 -1.01 19.49
C TRP A 22 19.35 -1.70 20.29
N GLN A 23 19.44 -1.69 21.63
CA GLN A 23 18.36 -2.15 22.50
C GLN A 23 17.11 -1.27 22.30
N ALA A 24 17.28 0.05 22.28
CA ALA A 24 16.20 1.01 22.03
C ALA A 24 15.53 0.84 20.64
N VAL A 25 16.30 0.51 19.60
CA VAL A 25 15.75 0.17 18.28
C VAL A 25 14.97 -1.15 18.32
N ALA A 26 15.41 -2.09 19.16
CA ALA A 26 14.80 -3.41 19.29
C ALA A 26 13.55 -3.42 20.16
N GLU A 27 13.35 -2.43 21.04
CA GLU A 27 12.16 -2.27 21.85
C GLU A 27 10.86 -2.38 21.04
N GLU A 28 9.84 -2.96 21.69
CA GLU A 28 8.52 -3.10 21.09
C GLU A 28 7.86 -1.73 20.97
N ILE A 29 7.29 -1.45 19.80
CA ILE A 29 6.55 -0.21 19.58
C ILE A 29 5.27 -0.30 20.43
N PRO A 30 4.97 0.70 21.28
CA PRO A 30 3.73 0.70 22.06
C PRO A 30 2.52 0.51 21.16
N GLU A 31 1.54 -0.31 21.55
CA GLU A 31 0.37 -0.64 20.73
C GLU A 31 -0.34 0.60 20.14
N SER A 32 -0.49 1.66 20.94
CA SER A 32 -1.06 2.95 20.50
C SER A 32 -0.29 3.63 19.35
N LYS A 33 1.00 3.32 19.22
CA LYS A 33 1.92 3.80 18.17
C LYS A 33 2.16 2.75 17.08
N GLN A 34 1.69 1.52 17.26
CA GLN A 34 1.70 0.50 16.20
C GLN A 34 0.74 0.89 15.08
N MET A 35 1.01 0.34 13.89
CA MET A 35 0.31 0.64 12.63
C MET A 35 0.45 2.12 12.22
N THR A 36 1.01 2.37 11.05
CA THR A 36 1.18 3.75 10.56
C THR A 36 -0.18 4.36 10.20
N LYS A 37 -0.47 5.57 10.67
CA LYS A 37 -1.62 6.34 10.20
C LYS A 37 -1.27 7.00 8.87
N VAL A 38 -2.02 6.68 7.81
CA VAL A 38 -1.86 7.29 6.49
C VAL A 38 -3.07 8.17 6.21
N ARG A 39 -2.85 9.44 5.88
CA ARG A 39 -3.93 10.39 5.57
C ARG A 39 -3.48 11.57 4.72
N ASN A 40 -4.44 12.33 4.20
CA ASN A 40 -4.23 13.57 3.45
C ASN A 40 -3.37 13.39 2.20
N ILE A 41 -3.71 12.38 1.40
CA ILE A 41 -2.99 12.06 0.17
C ILE A 41 -3.73 12.65 -1.02
N HIS A 42 -3.05 13.50 -1.78
CA HIS A 42 -3.59 14.10 -2.99
C HIS A 42 -2.70 13.76 -4.19
N VAL A 43 -3.26 13.03 -5.15
CA VAL A 43 -2.60 12.67 -6.40
C VAL A 43 -3.27 13.44 -7.52
N LYS A 44 -2.51 14.24 -8.28
CA LYS A 44 -3.08 15.16 -9.26
C LYS A 44 -2.36 15.10 -10.59
N ASN A 45 -3.10 15.27 -11.68
CA ASN A 45 -2.58 15.43 -13.04
C ASN A 45 -1.73 14.24 -13.51
N VAL A 46 -2.19 13.02 -13.25
CA VAL A 46 -1.49 11.79 -13.62
C VAL A 46 -2.01 11.25 -14.94
N GLN A 47 -1.10 10.90 -15.84
CA GLN A 47 -1.39 10.07 -17.00
C GLN A 47 -0.58 8.78 -16.91
N ALA A 48 -1.27 7.65 -16.90
CA ALA A 48 -0.66 6.32 -16.86
C ALA A 48 -1.25 5.46 -17.97
N SER A 49 -0.40 4.76 -18.71
CA SER A 49 -0.78 3.92 -19.84
C SER A 49 -0.08 2.56 -19.78
N LEU A 50 -0.76 1.53 -20.28
CA LEU A 50 -0.17 0.21 -20.50
C LEU A 50 0.50 0.12 -21.87
N SER A 51 1.72 -0.40 -21.90
CA SER A 51 2.36 -0.80 -23.15
C SER A 51 1.58 -1.97 -23.78
N PRO A 52 1.45 -2.01 -25.11
CA PRO A 52 0.82 -3.14 -25.79
C PRO A 52 1.47 -4.47 -25.38
N GLY A 53 0.65 -5.44 -24.97
CA GLY A 53 1.12 -6.77 -24.58
C GLY A 53 1.89 -6.82 -23.24
N TYR A 54 1.76 -5.81 -22.37
CA TYR A 54 2.41 -5.81 -21.06
C TYR A 54 2.13 -7.12 -20.30
N PRO A 55 3.14 -7.92 -19.90
CA PRO A 55 2.91 -9.28 -19.42
C PRO A 55 2.53 -9.33 -17.94
N LEU A 56 3.02 -8.40 -17.13
CA LEU A 56 2.87 -8.43 -15.67
C LEU A 56 1.49 -7.92 -15.21
N PRO A 57 1.11 -8.18 -13.94
CA PRO A 57 -0.05 -7.55 -13.33
C PRO A 57 0.02 -6.01 -13.37
N SER A 58 -1.14 -5.36 -13.47
CA SER A 58 -1.26 -3.90 -13.47
C SER A 58 -2.58 -3.49 -12.84
N ARG A 59 -2.52 -2.64 -11.81
CA ARG A 59 -3.68 -2.11 -11.09
C ARG A 59 -3.70 -0.59 -11.17
N ALA A 60 -4.88 -0.02 -11.38
CA ALA A 60 -5.04 1.43 -11.30
C ALA A 60 -4.87 1.93 -9.87
N PHE A 61 -5.46 1.25 -8.90
CA PHE A 61 -5.44 1.64 -7.48
C PHE A 61 -5.24 0.44 -6.56
N ASP A 62 -4.26 0.49 -5.66
CA ASP A 62 -4.07 -0.52 -4.61
C ASP A 62 -3.86 0.18 -3.26
N LEU A 63 -4.97 0.36 -2.53
CA LEU A 63 -5.04 1.02 -1.23
C LEU A 63 -5.55 0.01 -0.21
N VAL A 64 -4.66 -0.51 0.63
CA VAL A 64 -5.01 -1.54 1.62
C VAL A 64 -4.49 -1.12 2.99
N ALA A 65 -5.40 -1.06 3.96
CA ALA A 65 -5.08 -0.72 5.35
C ALA A 65 -5.78 -1.66 6.34
N PHE A 66 -5.39 -1.52 7.61
CA PHE A 66 -6.09 -2.16 8.72
C PHE A 66 -7.42 -1.45 8.97
N PRO A 67 -8.55 -2.19 9.13
CA PRO A 67 -9.82 -1.60 9.53
C PRO A 67 -9.75 -0.74 10.80
N GLU A 68 -8.85 -1.10 11.74
CA GLU A 68 -8.61 -0.39 12.99
C GLU A 68 -7.90 0.96 12.79
N LYS A 69 -7.17 1.11 11.67
CA LYS A 69 -6.42 2.33 11.34
C LYS A 69 -6.52 2.62 9.84
N PRO A 70 -7.72 3.00 9.35
CA PRO A 70 -7.99 3.16 7.94
C PRO A 70 -7.14 4.29 7.34
N ILE A 71 -6.90 4.21 6.03
CA ILE A 71 -6.40 5.35 5.26
C ILE A 71 -7.52 6.39 5.20
N GLU A 72 -7.20 7.66 5.44
CA GLU A 72 -8.18 8.76 5.45
C GLU A 72 -7.83 9.83 4.42
N ASP A 73 -8.85 10.48 3.85
CA ASP A 73 -8.72 11.71 3.07
C ASP A 73 -7.74 11.56 1.88
N VAL A 74 -8.13 10.68 0.94
CA VAL A 74 -7.38 10.44 -0.29
C VAL A 74 -8.16 10.98 -1.47
N CYS A 75 -7.52 11.81 -2.29
CA CYS A 75 -8.16 12.36 -3.49
C CYS A 75 -7.25 12.22 -4.71
N PHE A 76 -7.81 11.65 -5.77
CA PHE A 76 -7.23 11.62 -7.10
C PHE A 76 -7.94 12.67 -7.96
N THR A 77 -7.20 13.62 -8.55
CA THR A 77 -7.77 14.71 -9.36
C THR A 77 -7.13 14.76 -10.74
N HIS A 78 -7.92 14.80 -11.81
CA HIS A 78 -7.43 14.89 -13.20
C HIS A 78 -6.45 13.76 -13.55
N CYS A 79 -6.89 12.51 -13.34
CA CYS A 79 -6.07 11.33 -13.64
C CYS A 79 -6.65 10.57 -14.84
N THR A 80 -5.80 10.22 -15.80
CA THR A 80 -6.15 9.33 -16.92
C THR A 80 -5.31 8.06 -16.80
N ILE A 81 -5.95 6.92 -16.52
CA ILE A 81 -5.25 5.67 -16.21
C ILE A 81 -5.77 4.52 -17.08
N THR A 82 -4.86 3.85 -17.79
CA THR A 82 -5.11 2.54 -18.40
C THR A 82 -4.39 1.47 -17.59
N ALA A 83 -5.13 0.49 -17.09
CA ALA A 83 -4.60 -0.62 -16.29
C ALA A 83 -5.34 -1.92 -16.62
N LYS A 84 -4.75 -3.07 -16.26
CA LYS A 84 -5.41 -4.36 -16.45
C LYS A 84 -6.58 -4.49 -15.49
N GLU A 85 -6.35 -4.20 -14.21
CA GLU A 85 -7.35 -4.29 -13.14
C GLU A 85 -7.63 -2.90 -12.55
N PHE A 86 -8.85 -2.69 -12.05
CA PHE A 86 -9.15 -1.49 -11.25
C PHE A 86 -8.32 -1.49 -9.96
N GLY A 87 -8.19 -2.67 -9.33
CA GLY A 87 -7.39 -2.88 -8.14
C GLY A 87 -8.20 -2.85 -6.84
N ARG A 88 -7.52 -2.72 -5.69
CA ARG A 88 -8.08 -2.98 -4.35
C ARG A 88 -8.18 -1.72 -3.53
N ILE A 89 -9.30 -1.60 -2.82
CA ILE A 89 -9.57 -0.50 -1.90
C ILE A 89 -10.15 -1.13 -0.63
N GLU A 90 -9.34 -1.21 0.42
CA GLU A 90 -9.67 -1.88 1.68
C GLU A 90 -9.34 -0.95 2.85
N ALA A 91 -10.34 -0.71 3.71
CA ALA A 91 -10.25 0.20 4.85
C ALA A 91 -9.76 1.63 4.49
N VAL A 92 -10.49 2.28 3.57
CA VAL A 92 -10.26 3.67 3.18
C VAL A 92 -11.50 4.51 3.47
N GLN A 93 -11.33 5.67 4.10
CA GLN A 93 -12.38 6.64 4.39
C GLN A 93 -12.12 7.94 3.63
N ASN A 94 -13.19 8.57 3.14
CA ASN A 94 -13.13 9.80 2.34
C ASN A 94 -12.24 9.67 1.09
N LEU A 95 -12.43 8.58 0.34
CA LEU A 95 -11.80 8.41 -0.97
C LEU A 95 -12.57 9.19 -2.04
N CYS A 96 -11.85 10.05 -2.76
CA CYS A 96 -12.40 10.90 -3.81
C CYS A 96 -11.71 10.66 -5.15
N PHE A 97 -12.50 10.60 -6.22
CA PHE A 97 -12.04 10.65 -7.61
C PHE A 97 -12.71 11.86 -8.28
N GLU A 98 -11.92 12.86 -8.66
CA GLU A 98 -12.40 14.09 -9.27
C GLU A 98 -11.83 14.20 -10.69
N SER A 99 -12.70 14.19 -11.70
CA SER A 99 -12.30 14.25 -13.10
C SER A 99 -11.27 13.16 -13.47
N CYS A 100 -11.48 11.93 -13.00
CA CYS A 100 -10.66 10.78 -13.38
C CYS A 100 -11.30 9.99 -14.53
N ILE A 101 -10.48 9.57 -15.49
CA ILE A 101 -10.87 8.73 -16.62
C ILE A 101 -10.06 7.43 -16.53
N LEU A 102 -10.76 6.30 -16.57
CA LEU A 102 -10.15 4.98 -16.42
C LEU A 102 -10.53 4.04 -17.56
N SER A 103 -9.54 3.29 -18.02
CA SER A 103 -9.70 2.18 -18.95
C SER A 103 -9.17 0.91 -18.28
N ILE A 104 -10.07 -0.01 -17.96
CA ILE A 104 -9.76 -1.25 -17.22
C ILE A 104 -10.08 -2.46 -18.10
N GLU A 105 -9.13 -3.38 -18.23
CA GLU A 105 -9.26 -4.55 -19.13
C GLU A 105 -10.04 -5.72 -18.51
N THR A 106 -9.77 -6.04 -17.24
CA THR A 106 -10.26 -7.25 -16.55
C THR A 106 -10.68 -6.96 -15.11
N GLY A 107 -11.47 -7.88 -14.54
CA GLY A 107 -11.75 -7.91 -13.11
C GLY A 107 -10.50 -8.24 -12.27
N ASN A 108 -10.57 -7.97 -10.97
CA ASN A 108 -9.47 -8.24 -10.05
C ASN A 108 -9.20 -9.74 -9.89
N THR A 109 -7.94 -10.13 -9.95
CA THR A 109 -7.50 -11.51 -9.72
C THR A 109 -6.87 -11.65 -8.33
N VAL A 110 -7.34 -12.64 -7.54
CA VAL A 110 -6.83 -12.88 -6.18
C VAL A 110 -5.34 -13.26 -6.18
N ALA A 111 -4.86 -13.94 -7.21
CA ALA A 111 -3.45 -14.27 -7.36
C ALA A 111 -2.54 -13.02 -7.38
N ASN A 112 -3.07 -11.86 -7.80
CA ASN A 112 -2.33 -10.60 -7.81
C ASN A 112 -2.32 -9.88 -6.44
N ASN A 113 -2.86 -10.50 -5.39
CA ASN A 113 -2.87 -9.95 -4.03
C ASN A 113 -1.58 -10.23 -3.27
N THR A 114 -0.73 -11.13 -3.75
CA THR A 114 0.58 -11.38 -3.17
C THR A 114 1.50 -10.20 -3.48
N PHE A 115 2.16 -9.69 -2.44
CA PHE A 115 3.21 -8.68 -2.61
C PHE A 115 4.40 -9.31 -3.33
N ASP A 116 5.07 -8.52 -4.17
CA ASP A 116 6.19 -8.95 -5.03
C ASP A 116 5.80 -9.92 -6.17
N ASN A 117 4.99 -9.44 -7.10
CA ASN A 117 4.59 -10.14 -8.33
C ASN A 117 5.36 -9.63 -9.57
N ARG A 118 6.57 -9.10 -9.37
CA ARG A 118 7.44 -8.52 -10.41
C ARG A 118 8.52 -9.50 -10.85
#